data_AF-A0A948PQ25-F1
#
_entry.id   AF-A0A948PQ25-F1
#
_cell.length_a   1.000
_cell.length_b   1.000
_cell.length_c   1.000
_cell.angle_alpha   90.00
_cell.angle_beta   90.00
_cell.angle_gamma   90.00
#
_symmetry.space_group_name_H-M   'P 1'
#
loop_
_entity.id
_entity.type
_entity.pdbx_description
1 polymer ?
#
loop_
_entity_poly.entity_id
_entity_poly.type
_entity_poly.pdbx_seq_one_letter_code
_entity_poly.pdbx_strand_id
1 'polypeptide(L)'
;MPLLKKIKPDWPLLVLCGVGMYLLFSFISITIAQVFLAVALIGWLGFHIRTKRKIRIPGFYIPLLVYVGLSLLVSLFSVNPGISFLDGREMLLYLIVPIVFTGFVSLKGLVTVNRVLLVSFAVTCVYSFYYYAFSSTPGERITGFMGHWMTQAGLLLLFCSLAAALFLFKKRNIRYAW
;
A
#
# COMPACT_ATOMS: atom_id res chain seq x y z
N MET A 1 20.59 18.58 7.01
CA MET A 1 19.24 17.96 7.04
C MET A 1 18.91 17.53 8.47
N PRO A 2 18.58 18.44 9.40
CA PRO A 2 18.53 18.16 10.85
C PRO A 2 17.10 18.06 11.44
N LEU A 3 16.07 17.82 10.62
CA LEU A 3 14.66 17.90 11.06
C LEU A 3 14.02 16.57 11.51
N LEU A 4 14.76 15.46 11.55
CA LEU A 4 14.26 14.18 12.11
C LEU A 4 14.48 14.15 13.64
N LYS A 5 13.92 15.14 14.35
CA LYS A 5 13.84 15.11 15.81
C LYS A 5 12.94 13.93 16.20
N LYS A 6 13.49 12.99 17.00
CA LYS A 6 12.85 11.75 17.47
C LYS A 6 11.39 11.97 17.91
N ILE A 7 10.45 11.71 17.00
CA ILE A 7 9.05 11.50 17.35
C ILE A 7 9.00 10.08 17.93
N LYS A 8 8.77 9.97 19.24
CA LYS A 8 8.44 8.67 19.85
C LYS A 8 7.06 8.28 19.29
N PRO A 9 6.94 7.17 18.54
CA PRO A 9 5.67 6.77 17.96
C PRO A 9 4.82 6.14 19.09
N ASP A 10 3.93 6.91 19.70
CA ASP A 10 2.91 6.45 20.64
C ASP A 10 1.69 5.88 19.89
N TRP A 11 1.94 4.98 18.95
CA TRP A 11 0.89 4.35 18.16
C TRP A 11 0.29 3.16 18.91
N PRO A 12 -1.04 2.95 18.80
CA PRO A 12 -1.62 1.71 19.26
C PRO A 12 -1.00 0.54 18.48
N LEU A 13 -0.60 -0.51 19.19
CA LEU A 13 -0.05 -1.74 18.62
C LEU A 13 -0.92 -2.28 17.47
N LEU A 14 -2.24 -2.09 17.57
CA LEU A 14 -3.23 -2.47 16.57
C LEU A 14 -2.97 -1.84 15.19
N VAL A 15 -2.60 -0.56 15.11
CA VAL A 15 -2.34 0.11 13.83
C VAL A 15 -1.03 -0.39 13.21
N LEU A 16 0.01 -0.57 14.02
CA LEU A 16 1.30 -1.09 13.54
C LEU A 16 1.17 -2.53 13.05
N CYS A 17 0.49 -3.39 13.80
CA CYS A 17 0.21 -4.76 13.39
C CYS A 17 -0.70 -4.79 12.16
N GLY A 18 -1.74 -3.95 12.10
CA GLY A 18 -2.63 -3.87 10.96
C GLY A 18 -1.91 -3.49 9.66
N VAL A 19 -1.07 -2.44 9.68
CA VAL A 19 -0.28 -2.06 8.50
C VAL A 19 0.78 -3.11 8.17
N GLY A 20 1.44 -3.67 9.18
CA GLY A 20 2.42 -4.75 8.96
C GLY A 20 1.81 -5.97 8.29
N MET A 21 0.64 -6.42 8.75
CA MET A 21 -0.10 -7.54 8.17
C MET A 21 -0.63 -7.21 6.78
N TYR A 22 -1.17 -6.00 6.57
CA TYR A 22 -1.54 -5.53 5.23
C TYR A 22 -0.38 -5.69 4.22
N LEU A 23 0.82 -5.23 4.59
CA LEU A 23 2.00 -5.32 3.72
C LEU A 23 2.45 -6.78 3.50
N LEU A 24 2.35 -7.64 4.52
CA LEU A 24 2.67 -9.06 4.42
C LEU A 24 1.75 -9.80 3.44
N PHE A 25 0.46 -9.47 3.43
CA PHE A 25 -0.53 -10.14 2.58
C PHE A 25 -0.77 -9.44 1.24
N SER A 26 -0.18 -8.27 0.99
CA SER A 26 -0.47 -7.45 -0.20
C SER A 26 -0.17 -8.16 -1.53
N PHE A 27 0.80 -9.08 -1.56
CA PHE A 27 1.13 -9.88 -2.77
C PHE A 27 0.50 -11.27 -2.77
N ILE A 28 -0.23 -11.64 -1.72
CA ILE A 28 -0.81 -12.98 -1.53
C ILE A 28 -2.32 -12.92 -1.77
N SER A 29 -3.03 -12.04 -1.08
CA SER A 29 -4.49 -11.95 -1.18
C SER A 29 -5.00 -10.53 -0.98
N ILE A 30 -5.73 -10.03 -1.98
CA ILE A 30 -6.34 -8.69 -1.96
C ILE A 30 -7.32 -8.59 -0.80
N THR A 31 -8.18 -9.59 -0.62
CA THR A 31 -9.23 -9.58 0.42
C THR A 31 -8.63 -9.51 1.82
N ILE A 32 -7.62 -10.34 2.10
CA ILE A 32 -6.95 -10.36 3.42
C ILE A 32 -6.24 -9.02 3.66
N ALA A 33 -5.53 -8.51 2.65
CA ALA A 33 -4.90 -7.20 2.74
C ALA A 33 -5.92 -6.10 3.05
N GLN A 34 -7.04 -6.05 2.32
CA GLN A 34 -8.10 -5.06 2.54
C GLN A 34 -8.70 -5.13 3.94
N VAL A 35 -8.91 -6.32 4.49
CA VAL A 35 -9.40 -6.49 5.88
C VAL A 35 -8.42 -5.90 6.88
N PHE A 36 -7.13 -6.21 6.77
CA PHE A 36 -6.13 -5.66 7.68
C PHE A 36 -5.97 -4.14 7.52
N LEU A 37 -6.07 -3.62 6.30
CA LEU A 37 -6.06 -2.18 6.04
C LEU A 37 -7.28 -1.49 6.67
N ALA A 38 -8.47 -2.08 6.57
CA ALA A 38 -9.68 -1.56 7.20
C ALA A 38 -9.54 -1.51 8.74
N VAL A 39 -9.02 -2.57 9.35
CA VAL A 39 -8.73 -2.61 10.80
C VAL A 39 -7.71 -1.54 11.19
N ALA A 40 -6.64 -1.39 10.41
CA ALA A 40 -5.65 -0.34 10.64
C ALA A 40 -6.24 1.07 10.51
N LEU A 41 -7.14 1.28 9.54
CA LEU A 41 -7.83 2.54 9.32
C LEU A 41 -8.74 2.89 10.49
N ILE A 42 -9.54 1.94 10.99
CA ILE A 42 -10.41 2.14 12.16
C ILE A 42 -9.58 2.49 13.39
N GLY A 43 -8.49 1.75 13.63
CA GLY A 43 -7.57 2.02 14.75
C GLY A 43 -6.90 3.39 14.64
N TRP A 44 -6.51 3.78 13.43
CA TRP A 44 -5.89 5.06 13.13
C TRP A 44 -6.89 6.22 13.37
N LEU A 45 -8.12 6.10 12.86
CA LEU A 45 -9.18 7.08 13.06
C LEU A 45 -9.50 7.24 14.56
N GLY A 46 -9.68 6.14 15.28
CA GLY A 46 -10.00 6.13 16.70
C GLY A 46 -8.91 6.78 17.56
N PHE A 47 -7.63 6.50 17.25
CA PHE A 47 -6.50 7.16 17.92
C PHE A 47 -6.50 8.67 17.62
N HIS A 48 -6.68 9.04 16.35
CA HIS A 48 -6.58 10.43 15.93
C HIS A 48 -7.69 11.33 16.51
N ILE A 49 -8.91 10.80 16.60
CA ILE A 49 -10.06 11.47 17.22
C ILE A 49 -9.80 11.72 18.72
N ARG A 50 -9.14 10.78 19.42
CA ARG A 50 -8.84 10.90 20.85
C ARG A 50 -7.70 11.85 21.15
N THR A 51 -6.64 11.84 20.34
CA THR A 51 -5.42 12.62 20.63
C THR A 51 -5.45 14.04 20.05
N LYS A 52 -6.43 14.39 19.19
CA LYS A 52 -6.56 15.71 18.52
C LYS A 52 -5.27 16.23 17.88
N ARG A 53 -4.34 15.33 17.52
CA ARG A 53 -3.09 15.75 16.87
C ARG A 53 -3.40 16.31 15.49
N LYS A 54 -2.57 17.19 14.96
CA LYS A 54 -2.73 17.63 13.55
C LYS A 54 -2.26 16.50 12.62
N ILE A 55 -3.13 16.05 11.71
CA ILE A 55 -2.71 15.18 10.59
C ILE A 55 -1.75 15.99 9.74
N ARG A 56 -0.49 15.55 9.67
CA ARG A 56 0.45 16.10 8.70
C ARG A 56 0.30 15.30 7.41
N ILE A 57 -0.39 15.89 6.45
CA ILE A 57 -0.63 15.32 5.13
C ILE A 57 0.45 15.84 4.16
N PRO A 58 1.05 14.99 3.31
CA PRO A 58 2.02 15.46 2.32
C PRO A 58 1.34 16.26 1.20
N GLY A 59 2.04 17.24 0.63
CA GLY A 59 1.45 18.15 -0.38
C GLY A 59 0.89 17.46 -1.63
N PHE A 60 1.50 16.34 -2.05
CA PHE A 60 1.02 15.57 -3.20
C PHE A 60 -0.32 14.85 -2.96
N TYR A 61 -0.77 14.73 -1.71
CA TYR A 61 -2.07 14.13 -1.40
C TYR A 61 -3.24 15.05 -1.76
N ILE A 62 -3.00 16.35 -1.92
CA ILE A 62 -4.05 17.32 -2.28
C ILE A 62 -4.65 17.01 -3.66
N PRO A 63 -3.86 16.84 -4.75
CA PRO A 63 -4.38 16.38 -6.03
C PRO A 63 -5.19 15.09 -5.94
N LEU A 64 -4.78 14.15 -5.07
CA LEU A 64 -5.45 12.88 -4.88
C LEU A 64 -6.83 13.06 -4.22
N LEU A 65 -6.93 13.93 -3.21
CA LEU A 65 -8.20 14.29 -2.60
C LEU A 65 -9.11 15.02 -3.58
N VAL A 66 -8.56 15.90 -4.41
CA VAL A 66 -9.32 16.58 -5.47
C VAL A 66 -9.87 15.56 -6.45
N TYR A 67 -9.04 14.60 -6.89
CA TYR A 67 -9.48 13.51 -7.76
C TYR A 67 -10.63 12.72 -7.14
N VAL A 68 -10.48 12.27 -5.88
CA VAL A 68 -11.54 11.54 -5.17
C VAL A 68 -12.82 12.38 -5.04
N GLY A 69 -12.69 13.65 -4.67
CA GLY A 69 -13.83 14.56 -4.52
C GLY A 69 -14.57 14.79 -5.85
N LEU A 70 -13.84 15.00 -6.94
CA LEU A 70 -14.42 15.15 -8.27
C LEU A 70 -15.08 13.86 -8.74
N SER A 71 -14.47 12.70 -8.52
CA SER A 71 -15.05 11.42 -8.88
C SER A 71 -16.34 11.13 -8.12
N LEU A 72 -16.39 11.43 -6.83
CA LEU A 72 -17.61 11.30 -6.02
C LEU A 72 -18.69 12.30 -6.49
N LEU A 73 -18.29 13.53 -6.82
CA LEU A 73 -19.20 14.54 -7.36
C LEU A 73 -19.82 14.05 -8.68
N VAL A 74 -19.02 13.56 -9.61
CA VAL A 74 -19.50 12.99 -10.88
C VAL A 74 -20.41 11.78 -10.65
N SER A 75 -20.11 10.94 -9.65
CA SER A 75 -20.94 9.78 -9.29
C SER A 75 -22.37 10.19 -8.89
N LEU A 76 -22.57 11.38 -8.31
CA LEU A 76 -23.90 11.88 -7.94
C LEU A 76 -24.73 12.29 -9.16
N PHE A 77 -24.08 12.68 -10.25
CA PHE A 77 -24.73 13.03 -11.52
C PHE A 77 -24.87 11.84 -12.48
N SER A 78 -24.49 10.64 -12.04
CA SER A 78 -24.62 9.41 -12.82
C SER A 78 -26.08 8.95 -12.92
N VAL A 79 -26.40 8.21 -13.98
CA VAL A 79 -27.73 7.63 -14.24
C VAL A 79 -28.21 6.74 -13.08
N ASN A 80 -27.27 6.05 -12.41
CA ASN A 80 -27.53 5.22 -11.23
C ASN A 80 -26.58 5.61 -10.09
N PRO A 81 -26.91 6.65 -9.30
CA PRO A 81 -26.01 7.19 -8.28
C PRO A 81 -25.72 6.17 -7.17
N GLY A 82 -26.69 5.30 -6.84
CA GLY A 82 -26.51 4.27 -5.81
C GLY A 82 -25.44 3.23 -6.18
N ILE A 83 -25.41 2.78 -7.43
CA ILE A 83 -24.42 1.79 -7.91
C ILE A 83 -23.06 2.48 -8.05
N SER A 84 -23.02 3.64 -8.70
CA SER A 84 -21.78 4.40 -8.89
C SER A 84 -21.12 4.79 -7.56
N PHE A 85 -21.90 5.04 -6.50
CA PHE A 85 -21.35 5.33 -5.18
C PHE A 85 -20.80 4.07 -4.47
N LEU A 86 -21.40 2.90 -4.69
CA LEU A 86 -20.86 1.63 -4.17
C LEU A 86 -19.51 1.29 -4.82
N ASP A 87 -19.37 1.50 -6.12
CA ASP A 87 -18.10 1.31 -6.84
C ASP A 87 -17.04 2.33 -6.36
N GLY A 88 -17.47 3.53 -5.95
CA GLY A 88 -16.60 4.55 -5.37
C GLY A 88 -15.92 4.16 -4.05
N ARG A 89 -16.32 3.05 -3.40
CA ARG A 89 -15.71 2.58 -2.13
C ARG A 89 -14.23 2.24 -2.27
N GLU A 90 -13.79 1.84 -3.45
CA GLU A 90 -12.36 1.58 -3.71
C GLU A 90 -11.50 2.83 -3.49
N MET A 91 -12.06 4.03 -3.63
CA MET A 91 -11.34 5.28 -3.36
C MET A 91 -10.94 5.44 -1.89
N LEU A 92 -11.56 4.69 -0.97
CA LEU A 92 -11.12 4.64 0.42
C LEU A 92 -9.69 4.09 0.57
N LEU A 93 -9.19 3.33 -0.41
CA LEU A 93 -7.81 2.85 -0.42
C LEU A 93 -6.80 4.01 -0.43
N TYR A 94 -7.16 5.19 -0.95
CA TYR A 94 -6.27 6.36 -0.92
C TYR A 94 -5.97 6.87 0.50
N LEU A 95 -6.79 6.53 1.50
CA LEU A 95 -6.52 6.84 2.90
C LEU A 95 -5.30 6.06 3.45
N ILE A 96 -4.76 5.10 2.71
CA ILE A 96 -3.48 4.48 3.05
C ILE A 96 -2.35 5.51 3.15
N VAL A 97 -2.38 6.58 2.34
CA VAL A 97 -1.34 7.61 2.32
C VAL A 97 -1.21 8.30 3.68
N PRO A 98 -2.25 8.92 4.26
CA PRO A 98 -2.15 9.53 5.58
C PRO A 98 -1.83 8.49 6.67
N ILE A 99 -2.35 7.26 6.58
CA ILE A 99 -2.04 6.19 7.55
C ILE A 99 -0.53 5.90 7.56
N VAL A 100 0.08 5.68 6.39
CA VAL A 100 1.51 5.34 6.26
C VAL A 100 2.40 6.55 6.57
N PHE A 101 2.06 7.74 6.06
CA PHE A 101 2.87 8.95 6.29
C PHE A 101 2.87 9.41 7.75
N THR A 102 1.77 9.19 8.47
CA THR A 102 1.75 9.48 9.90
C THR A 102 2.45 8.38 10.71
N GLY A 103 2.30 7.11 10.31
CA GLY A 103 2.86 5.96 11.04
C GLY A 103 4.37 5.72 10.86
N PHE A 104 4.91 5.87 9.64
CA PHE A 104 6.26 5.44 9.29
C PHE A 104 7.19 6.62 8.94
N VAL A 105 7.40 7.52 9.90
CA VAL A 105 8.34 8.65 9.74
C VAL A 105 9.79 8.26 10.11
N SER A 106 9.98 7.14 10.81
CA SER A 106 11.31 6.71 11.26
C SER A 106 12.05 5.89 10.21
N LEU A 107 13.36 6.13 10.07
CA LEU A 107 14.25 5.37 9.18
C LEU A 107 14.17 3.86 9.44
N LYS A 108 14.12 3.45 10.72
CA LYS A 108 13.98 2.03 11.09
C LYS A 108 12.65 1.45 10.59
N GLY A 109 11.55 2.20 10.73
CA GLY A 109 10.23 1.80 10.24
C GLY A 109 10.21 1.60 8.73
N LEU A 110 10.83 2.52 7.97
CA LEU A 110 10.93 2.42 6.51
C LEU A 110 11.71 1.17 6.06
N VAL A 111 12.82 0.84 6.73
CA VAL A 111 13.58 -0.38 6.44
C VAL A 111 12.75 -1.63 6.74
N THR A 112 12.01 -1.65 7.84
CA THR A 112 11.12 -2.78 8.18
C THR A 112 10.00 -2.95 7.16
N VAL A 113 9.34 -1.87 6.76
CA VAL A 113 8.28 -1.88 5.73
C VAL A 113 8.81 -2.44 4.41
N ASN A 114 9.97 -1.97 3.95
CA ASN A 114 10.58 -2.49 2.73
C ASN A 114 10.92 -3.98 2.86
N ARG A 115 11.48 -4.43 3.99
CA ARG A 115 11.77 -5.86 4.22
C ARG A 115 10.51 -6.71 4.18
N VAL A 116 9.44 -6.27 4.84
CA VAL A 116 8.16 -6.97 4.88
C VAL A 116 7.57 -7.12 3.47
N LEU A 117 7.60 -6.04 2.68
CA LEU A 117 7.17 -6.06 1.28
C LEU A 117 8.01 -7.02 0.43
N LEU A 118 9.35 -7.00 0.59
CA LEU A 118 10.24 -7.91 -0.12
C LEU A 118 9.98 -9.38 0.24
N VAL A 119 9.69 -9.68 1.52
CA VAL A 119 9.36 -11.03 1.97
C VAL A 119 8.03 -11.50 1.36
N SER A 120 7.00 -10.67 1.42
CA SER A 120 5.69 -10.96 0.80
C SER A 120 5.84 -11.30 -0.68
N PHE A 121 6.60 -10.48 -1.40
CA PHE A 121 6.86 -10.71 -2.82
C PHE A 121 7.69 -11.98 -3.07
N ALA A 122 8.73 -12.23 -2.28
CA ALA A 122 9.56 -13.42 -2.43
C ALA A 122 8.73 -14.71 -2.32
N VAL A 123 7.78 -14.76 -1.37
CA VAL A 123 6.83 -15.88 -1.22
C VAL A 123 6.00 -16.05 -2.48
N THR A 124 5.44 -14.96 -3.02
CA THR A 124 4.66 -15.00 -4.26
C THR A 124 5.48 -15.45 -5.47
N CYS A 125 6.74 -15.01 -5.60
CA CYS A 125 7.63 -15.46 -6.67
C CYS A 125 7.94 -16.95 -6.58
N VAL A 126 8.30 -17.44 -5.40
CA VAL A 126 8.60 -18.87 -5.19
C VAL A 126 7.38 -19.72 -5.57
N TYR A 127 6.18 -19.30 -5.18
CA TYR A 127 4.95 -19.97 -5.57
C TYR A 127 4.71 -19.94 -7.09
N SER A 128 4.91 -18.81 -7.76
CA SER A 128 4.77 -18.74 -9.22
C SER A 128 5.78 -19.61 -9.97
N PHE A 129 7.03 -19.69 -9.50
CA PHE A 129 8.02 -20.59 -10.08
C PHE A 129 7.65 -22.06 -9.86
N TYR A 130 7.18 -22.41 -8.66
CA TYR A 130 6.69 -23.74 -8.35
C TYR A 130 5.50 -24.13 -9.25
N TYR A 131 4.51 -23.24 -9.38
CA TYR A 131 3.35 -23.45 -10.24
C TYR A 131 3.74 -23.63 -11.71
N TYR A 132 4.67 -22.82 -12.21
CA TYR A 132 5.22 -22.96 -13.55
C TYR A 132 5.90 -24.32 -13.77
N ALA A 133 6.71 -24.78 -12.81
CA ALA A 133 7.48 -26.01 -12.96
C ALA A 133 6.66 -27.31 -12.88
N PHE A 134 5.62 -27.36 -12.04
CA PHE A 134 4.91 -28.60 -11.72
C PHE A 134 3.47 -28.68 -12.22
N SER A 135 2.80 -27.55 -12.44
CA SER A 135 1.34 -27.51 -12.64
C SER A 135 0.92 -26.80 -13.92
N SER A 136 1.85 -26.25 -14.69
CA SER A 136 1.51 -25.51 -15.92
C SER A 136 1.15 -26.46 -17.06
N THR A 137 0.03 -26.19 -17.72
CA THR A 137 -0.28 -26.81 -19.01
C THR A 137 0.36 -26.01 -20.17
N PRO A 138 0.80 -26.66 -21.27
CA PRO A 138 1.42 -25.95 -22.39
C PRO A 138 0.47 -24.89 -22.97
N GLY A 139 0.87 -23.61 -22.91
CA GLY A 139 0.08 -22.47 -23.40
C GLY A 139 -0.70 -21.70 -22.32
N GLU A 140 -0.67 -22.16 -21.07
CA GLU A 140 -1.34 -21.48 -19.96
C GLU A 140 -0.53 -20.26 -19.46
N ARG A 141 -1.23 -19.17 -19.13
CA ARG A 141 -0.60 -17.98 -18.57
C ARG A 141 -0.36 -18.19 -17.08
N ILE A 142 0.85 -17.94 -16.60
CA ILE A 142 1.23 -18.13 -15.20
C ILE A 142 0.31 -17.30 -14.30
N THR A 143 -0.46 -17.97 -13.47
CA THR A 143 -1.28 -17.36 -12.42
C THR A 143 -0.52 -17.44 -11.09
N GLY A 144 -0.59 -16.37 -10.31
CA GLY A 144 -0.04 -16.35 -8.95
C GLY A 144 -1.09 -16.73 -7.91
N PHE A 145 -0.83 -16.42 -6.64
CA PHE A 145 -1.80 -16.61 -5.55
C PHE A 145 -3.16 -15.94 -5.78
N MET A 146 -3.20 -14.88 -6.59
CA MET A 146 -4.43 -14.13 -6.88
C MET A 146 -5.27 -14.73 -8.02
N GLY A 147 -4.88 -15.87 -8.60
CA GLY A 147 -5.66 -16.60 -9.62
C GLY A 147 -5.81 -15.92 -10.98
N HIS A 148 -5.59 -14.60 -11.08
CA HIS A 148 -5.63 -13.84 -12.32
C HIS A 148 -4.23 -13.47 -12.81
N TRP A 149 -3.94 -13.80 -14.08
CA TRP A 149 -2.66 -13.49 -14.72
C TRP A 149 -2.39 -11.98 -14.82
N MET A 150 -3.44 -11.17 -14.99
CA MET A 150 -3.32 -9.72 -15.13
C MET A 150 -2.84 -9.05 -13.84
N THR A 151 -3.38 -9.46 -12.69
CA THR A 151 -2.96 -8.91 -11.39
C THR A 151 -1.54 -9.35 -11.07
N GLN A 152 -1.19 -10.60 -11.37
CA GLN A 152 0.16 -11.12 -11.14
C GLN A 152 1.22 -10.38 -11.96
N ALA A 153 0.97 -10.10 -13.24
CA ALA A 153 1.88 -9.34 -14.08
C ALA A 153 2.07 -7.90 -13.56
N GLY A 154 0.98 -7.25 -13.13
CA GLY A 154 1.04 -5.91 -12.53
C GLY A 154 1.85 -5.87 -11.23
N LEU A 155 1.66 -6.87 -10.35
CA LEU A 155 2.43 -7.00 -9.11
C LEU A 155 3.92 -7.23 -9.38
N LEU A 156 4.25 -8.04 -10.38
CA LEU A 156 5.63 -8.27 -10.82
C LEU A 156 6.28 -6.97 -11.30
N LEU A 157 5.58 -6.20 -12.14
CA LEU A 157 6.06 -4.90 -12.63
C LEU A 157 6.28 -3.90 -11.49
N LEU A 158 5.34 -3.81 -10.55
CA LEU A 158 5.47 -2.94 -9.37
C LEU A 158 6.68 -3.33 -8.53
N PHE A 159 6.92 -4.62 -8.33
CA PHE A 159 8.12 -5.07 -7.64
C PHE A 159 9.39 -4.76 -8.42
N CYS A 160 9.43 -5.03 -9.73
CA CYS A 160 10.60 -4.73 -10.55
C CYS A 160 10.96 -3.24 -10.51
N SER A 161 9.96 -2.35 -10.54
CA SER A 161 10.18 -0.91 -10.42
C SER A 161 10.69 -0.52 -9.03
N LEU A 162 10.13 -1.09 -7.96
CA LEU A 162 10.63 -0.89 -6.59
C LEU A 162 12.06 -1.40 -6.42
N ALA A 163 12.36 -2.61 -6.91
CA ALA A 163 13.67 -3.22 -6.85
C ALA A 163 14.70 -2.41 -7.66
N ALA A 164 14.32 -1.93 -8.84
CA ALA A 164 15.16 -1.05 -9.65
C ALA A 164 15.44 0.28 -8.94
N ALA A 165 14.42 0.90 -8.34
CA ALA A 165 14.61 2.11 -7.54
C ALA A 165 15.55 1.84 -6.35
N LEU A 166 15.30 0.80 -5.56
CA LEU A 166 16.17 0.43 -4.45
C LEU A 166 17.60 0.15 -4.92
N PHE A 167 17.78 -0.56 -6.03
CA PHE A 167 19.11 -0.84 -6.60
C PHE A 167 19.85 0.44 -7.02
N LEU A 168 19.18 1.34 -7.76
CA LEU A 168 19.74 2.60 -8.22
C LEU A 168 20.09 3.55 -7.07
N PHE A 169 19.26 3.60 -6.02
CA PHE A 169 19.43 4.51 -4.89
C PHE A 169 20.22 3.90 -3.71
N LYS A 170 20.46 2.59 -3.66
CA LYS A 170 21.24 1.91 -2.59
C LYS A 170 22.71 2.35 -2.54
N LYS A 171 23.28 2.79 -3.68
CA LYS A 171 24.72 3.04 -3.80
C LYS A 171 25.11 4.51 -3.97
N ARG A 172 24.18 5.46 -3.97
CA ARG A 172 24.49 6.80 -4.51
C ARG A 172 24.27 7.93 -3.49
N ASN A 173 25.41 8.49 -3.05
CA ASN A 173 25.57 9.84 -2.52
C ASN A 173 25.31 10.84 -3.67
N ILE A 174 24.07 10.90 -4.18
CA ILE A 174 23.70 11.76 -5.32
C ILE A 174 23.43 13.16 -4.80
N ARG A 175 24.39 14.05 -5.09
CA ARG A 175 24.35 15.47 -4.74
C ARG A 175 23.52 16.32 -5.72
N TYR A 176 22.89 15.73 -6.75
CA TYR A 176 22.40 16.45 -7.94
C TYR A 176 21.02 16.04 -8.45
N ALA A 177 20.17 15.45 -7.61
CA ALA A 177 18.78 15.21 -8.01
C ALA A 177 17.86 15.62 -6.86
N TRP A 178 17.93 16.91 -6.49
CA TRP A 178 16.88 17.80 -5.96
C TRP A 178 17.49 19.19 -5.84
#